data_AF-A0A8C0GYZ9-F1
#
_entry.id   AF-A0A8C0GYZ9-F1
#
_cell.length_a   1.000
_cell.length_b   1.000
_cell.length_c   1.000
_cell.angle_alpha   90.00
_cell.angle_beta   90.00
_cell.angle_gamma   90.00
#
_symmetry.space_group_name_H-M   'P 1'
#
loop_
_entity.id
_entity.type
_entity.pdbx_description
1 polymer ?
#
loop_
_entity_poly.entity_id
_entity_poly.type
_entity_poly.pdbx_seq_one_letter_code
_entity_poly.pdbx_strand_id
1 'polypeptide(L)'
;APCRGCHRNSLDKITAKTRQMEKEAKELFKSYLTHQGLLTSELRRLCNEAVQWFPTENITDQPKIVMLQELYRTLVHMKDALENIRKQQQVLSTPGAALLGKLESTQWAVRGLLSNTVCALCLKGILPNSRHTPERAAATNAFQQKIEGCKVLGNYSKFLEKLARDSGKKAPQALRDQKKRRKGTKRVEDSSRS
;
A
#
# COMPACT_ATOMS: atom_id res chain seq x y z
N ALA A 1 -20.17 -19.51 3.60
CA ALA A 1 -18.69 -19.54 3.72
C ALA A 1 -18.17 -18.11 3.86
N PRO A 2 -17.21 -17.86 4.76
CA PRO A 2 -16.72 -16.52 5.14
C PRO A 2 -16.08 -15.71 4.00
N CYS A 3 -15.82 -16.31 2.83
CA CYS A 3 -15.16 -15.66 1.68
C CYS A 3 -16.04 -15.60 0.41
N ARG A 4 -17.37 -15.59 0.53
CA ARG A 4 -18.26 -15.46 -0.65
C ARG A 4 -17.93 -14.17 -1.42
N GLY A 5 -17.75 -14.27 -2.73
CA GLY A 5 -17.40 -13.15 -3.61
C GLY A 5 -15.90 -12.90 -3.82
N CYS A 6 -15.03 -13.63 -3.13
CA CYS A 6 -13.58 -13.52 -3.35
C CYS A 6 -13.11 -14.35 -4.55
N HIS A 7 -12.31 -13.72 -5.42
CA HIS A 7 -11.73 -14.40 -6.58
C HIS A 7 -10.37 -15.00 -6.23
N ARG A 8 -10.07 -16.20 -6.73
CA ARG A 8 -8.77 -16.88 -6.49
C ARG A 8 -7.55 -16.08 -6.98
N ASN A 9 -7.75 -15.17 -7.92
CA ASN A 9 -6.71 -14.26 -8.44
C ASN A 9 -6.53 -12.96 -7.63
N SER A 10 -7.02 -12.88 -6.38
CA SER A 10 -6.84 -11.71 -5.52
C SER A 10 -5.38 -11.24 -5.40
N LEU A 11 -4.40 -12.15 -5.41
CA LEU A 11 -2.98 -11.78 -5.36
C LEU A 11 -2.51 -11.05 -6.64
N ASP A 12 -2.99 -11.47 -7.80
CA ASP A 12 -2.68 -10.81 -9.07
C ASP A 12 -3.36 -9.44 -9.13
N LYS A 13 -4.61 -9.36 -8.65
CA LYS A 13 -5.34 -8.09 -8.50
C LYS A 13 -4.60 -7.12 -7.57
N ILE A 14 -4.08 -7.57 -6.43
CA ILE A 14 -3.25 -6.76 -5.51
C ILE A 14 -2.02 -6.22 -6.24
N THR A 15 -1.31 -7.09 -6.98
CA THR A 15 -0.09 -6.72 -7.69
C THR A 15 -0.36 -5.67 -8.78
N ALA A 16 -1.36 -5.91 -9.63
CA ALA A 16 -1.75 -4.99 -10.70
C ALA A 16 -2.21 -3.64 -10.13
N LYS A 17 -3.07 -3.68 -9.10
CA LYS A 17 -3.61 -2.47 -8.48
C LYS A 17 -2.54 -1.65 -7.78
N THR A 18 -1.58 -2.29 -7.10
CA THR A 18 -0.43 -1.61 -6.49
C THR A 18 0.39 -0.84 -7.52
N ARG A 19 0.68 -1.46 -8.68
CA ARG A 19 1.45 -0.80 -9.74
C ARG A 19 0.73 0.41 -10.32
N GLN A 20 -0.59 0.34 -10.46
CA GLN A 20 -1.41 1.48 -10.85
C GLN A 20 -1.31 2.59 -9.80
N MET A 21 -1.56 2.24 -8.53
CA MET A 21 -1.59 3.18 -7.42
C MET A 21 -0.25 3.86 -7.16
N GLU A 22 0.88 3.22 -7.46
CA GLU A 22 2.22 3.78 -7.29
C GLU A 22 2.40 5.09 -8.08
N LYS A 23 1.97 5.11 -9.35
CA LYS A 23 2.02 6.31 -10.19
C LYS A 23 1.05 7.39 -9.68
N GLU A 24 -0.18 6.99 -9.38
CA GLU A 24 -1.22 7.88 -8.85
C GLU A 24 -0.82 8.52 -7.51
N ALA A 25 -0.11 7.78 -6.65
CA ALA A 25 0.38 8.27 -5.36
C ALA A 25 1.49 9.31 -5.52
N LYS A 26 2.41 9.12 -6.47
CA LYS A 26 3.44 10.12 -6.82
C LYS A 26 2.81 11.42 -7.31
N GLU A 27 1.82 11.32 -8.17
CA GLU A 27 1.07 12.48 -8.66
C GLU A 27 0.25 13.18 -7.55
N LEU A 28 -0.44 12.40 -6.71
CA LEU A 28 -1.20 12.94 -5.58
C LEU A 28 -0.27 13.71 -4.64
N PHE A 29 0.89 13.14 -4.30
CA PHE A 29 1.84 13.79 -3.40
C PHE A 29 2.35 15.11 -4.00
N LYS A 30 2.74 15.12 -5.28
CA LYS A 30 3.14 16.36 -5.98
C LYS A 30 2.00 17.38 -5.99
N SER A 31 0.79 16.96 -6.32
CA SER A 31 -0.39 17.82 -6.35
C SER A 31 -0.68 18.45 -4.98
N TYR A 32 -0.56 17.66 -3.90
CA TYR A 32 -0.72 18.14 -2.54
C TYR A 32 0.31 19.23 -2.20
N LEU A 33 1.60 18.97 -2.46
CA LEU A 33 2.67 19.95 -2.22
C LEU A 33 2.39 21.29 -2.93
N THR A 34 1.96 21.23 -4.19
CA THR A 34 1.64 22.43 -4.98
C THR A 34 0.48 23.21 -4.38
N HIS A 35 -0.66 22.56 -4.11
CA HIS A 35 -1.85 23.25 -3.60
C HIS A 35 -1.68 23.78 -2.17
N GLN A 36 -0.80 23.16 -1.38
CA GLN A 36 -0.51 23.61 -0.01
C GLN A 36 0.61 24.65 0.09
N GLY A 37 1.30 24.98 -1.02
CA GLY A 37 2.44 25.90 -1.00
C GLY A 37 3.69 25.33 -0.33
N LEU A 38 3.90 24.01 -0.37
CA LEU A 38 4.98 23.30 0.33
C LEU A 38 6.15 22.91 -0.61
N LEU A 39 6.30 23.58 -1.74
CA LEU A 39 7.30 23.22 -2.77
C LEU A 39 8.73 23.66 -2.44
N THR A 40 8.92 24.58 -1.49
CA THR A 40 10.26 25.00 -1.06
C THR A 40 11.02 23.84 -0.42
N SER A 41 12.34 23.84 -0.54
CA SER A 41 13.19 22.76 -0.03
C SER A 41 13.08 22.60 1.49
N GLU A 42 12.99 23.70 2.26
CA GLU A 42 12.85 23.61 3.71
C GLU A 42 11.50 22.98 4.12
N LEU A 43 10.39 23.42 3.52
CA LEU A 43 9.07 22.90 3.85
C LEU A 43 8.91 21.46 3.39
N ARG A 44 9.43 21.11 2.22
CA ARG A 44 9.41 19.73 1.72
C ARG A 44 10.18 18.78 2.64
N ARG A 45 11.24 19.23 3.32
CA ARG A 45 11.98 18.42 4.29
C ARG A 45 11.11 18.01 5.48
N LEU A 46 10.18 18.86 5.91
CA LEU A 46 9.23 18.56 7.00
C LEU A 46 8.28 17.39 6.65
N CYS A 47 8.06 17.13 5.36
CA CYS A 47 7.24 16.02 4.88
C CYS A 47 7.96 14.66 4.89
N ASN A 48 9.27 14.63 5.16
CA ASN A 48 10.06 13.39 5.05
C ASN A 48 10.08 12.55 6.32
N GLU A 49 9.50 13.04 7.42
CA GLU A 49 9.43 12.31 8.67
C GLU A 49 8.64 10.99 8.52
N ALA A 50 9.13 9.94 9.15
CA ALA A 50 8.48 8.64 9.12
C ALA A 50 7.17 8.69 9.93
N VAL A 51 6.10 8.18 9.33
CA VAL A 51 4.81 8.04 10.03
C VAL A 51 4.74 6.66 10.66
N GLN A 52 4.58 6.60 11.98
CA GLN A 52 4.79 5.39 12.81
C GLN A 52 4.05 4.13 12.35
N TRP A 53 2.85 4.26 11.76
CA TRP A 53 2.03 3.12 11.33
C TRP A 53 2.36 2.61 9.92
N PHE A 54 3.27 3.25 9.20
CA PHE A 54 3.84 2.65 7.99
C PHE A 54 4.91 1.60 8.38
N PRO A 55 4.98 0.47 7.67
CA PRO A 55 6.03 -0.51 7.89
C PRO A 55 7.42 0.11 7.68
N THR A 56 8.31 -0.09 8.66
CA THR A 56 9.72 0.31 8.58
C THR A 56 10.48 -0.60 7.62
N GLU A 57 10.21 -1.89 7.68
CA GLU A 57 10.78 -2.91 6.80
C GLU A 57 10.01 -3.07 5.49
N ASN A 58 10.69 -3.66 4.50
CA ASN A 58 10.06 -4.03 3.25
C ASN A 58 9.16 -5.26 3.46
N ILE A 59 7.84 -5.05 3.48
CA ILE A 59 6.87 -6.12 3.70
C ILE A 59 6.92 -7.21 2.63
N THR A 60 7.50 -6.93 1.45
CA THR A 60 7.59 -7.91 0.36
C THR A 60 8.64 -9.00 0.60
N ASP A 61 9.60 -8.75 1.49
CA ASP A 61 10.61 -9.73 1.92
C ASP A 61 10.07 -10.69 2.98
N GLN A 62 8.91 -10.37 3.57
CA GLN A 62 8.25 -11.17 4.60
C GLN A 62 7.45 -12.35 4.01
N PRO A 63 7.18 -13.41 4.79
CA PRO A 63 6.29 -14.49 4.36
C PRO A 63 4.94 -13.96 3.88
N LYS A 64 4.35 -14.61 2.86
CA LYS A 64 3.15 -14.10 2.15
C LYS A 64 2.00 -13.69 3.09
N ILE A 65 1.76 -14.47 4.14
CA ILE A 65 0.69 -14.19 5.11
C ILE A 65 1.02 -12.95 5.94
N VAL A 66 2.27 -12.81 6.38
CA VAL A 66 2.76 -11.65 7.14
C VAL A 66 2.67 -10.39 6.27
N MET A 67 3.17 -10.44 5.04
CA MET A 67 3.02 -9.34 4.07
C MET A 67 1.57 -8.90 3.90
N LEU A 68 0.63 -9.85 3.74
CA LEU A 68 -0.79 -9.53 3.56
C LEU A 68 -1.40 -8.91 4.84
N GLN A 69 -1.00 -9.35 6.02
CA GLN A 69 -1.44 -8.74 7.28
C GLN A 69 -0.89 -7.32 7.44
N GLU A 70 0.39 -7.09 7.15
CA GLU A 70 0.97 -5.73 7.20
C GLU A 70 0.29 -4.82 6.17
N LEU A 71 0.12 -5.29 4.93
CA LEU A 71 -0.60 -4.54 3.90
C LEU A 71 -2.01 -4.20 4.33
N TYR A 72 -2.74 -5.14 4.93
CA TYR A 72 -4.08 -4.90 5.47
C TYR A 72 -4.06 -3.77 6.51
N ARG A 73 -3.18 -3.84 7.51
CA ARG A 73 -3.08 -2.82 8.58
C ARG A 73 -2.73 -1.45 8.02
N THR A 74 -1.73 -1.37 7.15
CA THR A 74 -1.35 -0.11 6.50
C THR A 74 -2.50 0.50 5.71
N LEU A 75 -3.29 -0.32 4.99
CA LEU A 75 -4.42 0.17 4.21
C LEU A 75 -5.62 0.61 5.06
N VAL A 76 -5.86 -0.02 6.21
CA VAL A 76 -6.85 0.45 7.18
C VAL A 76 -6.48 1.85 7.67
N HIS A 77 -5.23 2.06 8.11
CA HIS A 77 -4.76 3.38 8.54
C HIS A 77 -4.80 4.40 7.41
N MET A 78 -4.38 4.02 6.21
CA MET A 78 -4.39 4.92 5.07
C MET A 78 -5.80 5.34 4.68
N LYS A 79 -6.80 4.45 4.79
CA LYS A 79 -8.21 4.77 4.53
C LYS A 79 -8.69 5.89 5.46
N ASP A 80 -8.43 5.77 6.76
CA ASP A 80 -8.85 6.75 7.76
C ASP A 80 -8.05 8.06 7.63
N ALA A 81 -6.74 7.96 7.38
CA ALA A 81 -5.88 9.12 7.17
C ALA A 81 -6.28 9.94 5.93
N LEU A 82 -6.62 9.28 4.81
CA LEU A 82 -7.12 9.96 3.62
C LEU A 82 -8.46 10.63 3.85
N GLU A 83 -9.36 10.03 4.65
CA GLU A 83 -10.62 10.67 5.02
C GLU A 83 -10.39 11.97 5.79
N ASN A 84 -9.51 11.92 6.80
CA ASN A 84 -9.15 13.09 7.57
C ASN A 84 -8.48 14.18 6.73
N ILE A 85 -7.50 13.81 5.89
CA ILE A 85 -6.84 14.76 4.98
C ILE A 85 -7.87 15.40 4.04
N ARG A 86 -8.80 14.63 3.48
CA ARG A 86 -9.84 15.17 2.60
C ARG A 86 -10.73 16.18 3.33
N LYS A 87 -11.18 15.86 4.55
CA LYS A 87 -11.99 16.78 5.38
C LYS A 87 -11.23 18.08 5.68
N GLN A 88 -9.97 17.99 6.05
CA GLN A 88 -9.11 19.17 6.25
C GLN A 88 -8.98 19.98 4.96
N GLN A 89 -8.79 19.32 3.82
CA GLN A 89 -8.64 19.98 2.53
C GLN A 89 -9.91 20.61 2.01
N GLN A 90 -11.10 20.15 2.40
CA GLN A 90 -12.37 20.83 2.08
C GLN A 90 -12.45 22.24 2.70
N VAL A 91 -11.75 22.48 3.82
CA VAL A 91 -11.69 23.78 4.50
C VAL A 91 -10.48 24.59 4.04
N LEU A 92 -9.33 23.92 3.82
CA LEU A 92 -8.05 24.58 3.54
C LEU A 92 -7.79 24.87 2.05
N SER A 93 -8.37 24.09 1.14
CA SER A 93 -8.20 24.28 -0.30
C SER A 93 -9.28 25.19 -0.87
N THR A 94 -8.99 25.79 -2.02
CA THR A 94 -10.02 26.43 -2.83
C THR A 94 -11.08 25.42 -3.27
N PRO A 95 -12.38 25.79 -3.27
CA PRO A 95 -13.43 24.93 -3.81
C PRO A 95 -13.13 24.50 -5.24
N GLY A 96 -13.34 23.23 -5.56
CA GLY A 96 -13.07 22.69 -6.90
C GLY A 96 -11.59 22.42 -7.21
N ALA A 97 -10.68 22.53 -6.23
CA ALA A 97 -9.29 22.17 -6.41
C ALA A 97 -9.14 20.72 -6.92
N ALA A 98 -8.33 20.52 -7.97
CA ALA A 98 -8.05 19.20 -8.54
C ALA A 98 -7.50 18.20 -7.50
N LEU A 99 -6.90 18.71 -6.42
CA LEU A 99 -6.46 17.92 -5.28
C LEU A 99 -7.60 17.11 -4.62
N LEU A 100 -8.79 17.68 -4.47
CA LEU A 100 -9.92 17.00 -3.80
C LEU A 100 -10.36 15.76 -4.59
N GLY A 101 -10.45 15.88 -5.92
CA GLY A 101 -10.75 14.74 -6.80
C GLY A 101 -9.67 13.65 -6.76
N LYS A 102 -8.39 14.04 -6.71
CA LYS A 102 -7.28 13.07 -6.57
C LYS A 102 -7.32 12.35 -5.20
N LEU A 103 -7.63 13.06 -4.12
CA LEU A 103 -7.80 12.47 -2.79
C LEU A 103 -8.94 11.46 -2.76
N GLU A 104 -10.08 11.80 -3.36
CA GLU A 104 -11.24 10.90 -3.46
C GLU A 104 -10.95 9.66 -4.30
N SER A 105 -10.36 9.82 -5.49
CA SER A 105 -9.94 8.68 -6.32
C SER A 105 -8.99 7.74 -5.55
N THR A 106 -8.06 8.31 -4.78
CA THR A 106 -7.12 7.54 -3.96
C THR A 106 -7.82 6.81 -2.82
N GLN A 107 -8.83 7.40 -2.17
CA GLN A 107 -9.65 6.73 -1.16
C GLN A 107 -10.33 5.49 -1.75
N TRP A 108 -10.90 5.60 -2.95
CA TRP A 108 -11.52 4.46 -3.64
C TRP A 108 -10.49 3.38 -4.00
N ALA A 109 -9.31 3.78 -4.48
CA ALA A 109 -8.23 2.84 -4.79
C ALA A 109 -7.75 2.07 -3.55
N VAL A 110 -7.56 2.76 -2.41
CA VAL A 110 -7.20 2.14 -1.12
C VAL A 110 -8.28 1.17 -0.65
N ARG A 111 -9.56 1.55 -0.73
CA ARG A 111 -10.68 0.64 -0.40
C ARG A 111 -10.68 -0.61 -1.28
N GLY A 112 -10.43 -0.46 -2.59
CA GLY A 112 -10.34 -1.57 -3.53
C GLY A 112 -9.17 -2.51 -3.22
N LEU A 113 -7.99 -1.97 -2.92
CA LEU A 113 -6.82 -2.77 -2.55
C LEU A 113 -7.01 -3.48 -1.21
N LEU A 114 -7.64 -2.80 -0.23
CA LEU A 114 -8.00 -3.38 1.06
C LEU A 114 -8.95 -4.56 0.90
N SER A 115 -9.99 -4.43 0.08
CA SER A 115 -10.93 -5.51 -0.24
C SER A 115 -10.23 -6.73 -0.87
N ASN A 116 -9.35 -6.50 -1.84
CA ASN A 116 -8.56 -7.58 -2.43
C ASN A 116 -7.65 -8.27 -1.40
N THR A 117 -7.09 -7.51 -0.45
CA THR A 117 -6.22 -8.02 0.62
C THR A 117 -7.00 -8.87 1.62
N VAL A 118 -8.19 -8.41 2.04
CA VAL A 118 -9.11 -9.21 2.86
C VAL A 118 -9.48 -10.51 2.17
N CYS A 119 -9.79 -10.46 0.87
CA CYS A 119 -10.08 -11.67 0.11
C CYS A 119 -8.89 -12.63 0.05
N ALA A 120 -7.67 -12.14 -0.15
CA ALA A 120 -6.47 -12.98 -0.15
C ALA A 120 -6.23 -13.66 1.21
N LEU A 121 -6.45 -12.94 2.32
CA LEU A 121 -6.36 -13.49 3.68
C LEU A 121 -7.47 -14.53 3.95
N CYS A 122 -8.70 -14.22 3.55
CA CYS A 122 -9.85 -15.12 3.73
C CYS A 122 -9.66 -16.43 2.96
N LEU A 123 -9.19 -16.38 1.71
CA LEU A 123 -8.88 -17.57 0.90
C LEU A 123 -7.73 -18.42 1.50
N LYS A 124 -6.98 -17.88 2.47
CA LYS A 124 -5.97 -18.60 3.26
C LYS A 124 -6.48 -19.07 4.62
N GLY A 125 -7.75 -18.81 4.95
CA GLY A 125 -8.32 -19.13 6.27
C GLY A 125 -7.81 -18.22 7.39
N ILE A 126 -7.26 -17.05 7.05
CA ILE A 126 -6.66 -16.12 8.02
C ILE A 126 -7.62 -14.95 8.25
N LEU A 127 -7.92 -14.68 9.52
CA LEU A 127 -8.66 -13.47 9.90
C LEU A 127 -7.72 -12.26 9.88
N PRO A 128 -8.10 -11.14 9.26
CA PRO A 128 -7.33 -9.91 9.34
C PRO A 128 -7.26 -9.41 10.79
N ASN A 129 -6.06 -9.09 11.27
CA ASN A 129 -5.86 -8.51 12.59
C ASN A 129 -5.62 -7.01 12.46
N SER A 130 -6.60 -6.22 12.88
CA SER A 130 -6.39 -4.79 13.12
C SER A 130 -5.75 -4.65 14.49
N ARG A 131 -4.51 -4.18 14.55
CA ARG A 131 -3.95 -3.72 15.84
C ARG A 131 -4.52 -2.34 16.11
N HIS A 132 -5.09 -2.14 17.29
CA HIS A 132 -5.50 -0.80 17.73
C HIS A 132 -4.25 0.09 17.70
N THR A 133 -4.32 1.17 16.94
CA THR A 133 -3.22 2.11 16.84
C THR A 133 -3.62 3.38 17.57
N PRO A 134 -2.70 4.04 18.29
CA PRO A 134 -3.01 5.24 19.05
C PRO A 134 -3.68 6.28 18.16
N GLU A 135 -4.71 6.91 18.71
CA GLU A 135 -5.37 8.04 18.08
C GLU A 135 -4.32 9.13 17.81
N ARG A 136 -4.27 9.62 16.58
CA ARG A 136 -3.35 10.69 16.23
C ARG A 136 -3.79 11.95 16.98
N ALA A 137 -2.86 12.58 17.70
CA ALA A 137 -3.11 13.87 18.33
C ALA A 137 -3.72 14.85 17.31
N ALA A 138 -4.82 15.50 17.69
CA ALA A 138 -5.48 16.46 16.82
C ALA A 138 -4.50 17.58 16.47
N ALA A 139 -4.31 17.83 15.17
CA ALA A 139 -3.46 18.91 14.72
C ALA A 139 -4.04 20.25 15.19
N THR A 140 -3.21 21.03 15.89
CA THR A 140 -3.64 22.24 16.61
C THR A 140 -3.86 23.45 15.71
N ASN A 141 -3.31 23.45 14.48
CA ASN A 141 -3.48 24.54 13.53
C ASN A 141 -3.37 24.08 12.06
N ALA A 142 -3.76 24.97 11.14
CA ALA A 142 -3.78 24.72 9.70
C ALA A 142 -2.39 24.35 9.12
N PHE A 143 -1.32 24.97 9.60
CA PHE A 143 0.03 24.65 9.13
C PHE A 143 0.42 23.23 9.50
N GLN A 144 0.17 22.81 10.75
CA GLN A 144 0.43 21.45 11.19
C GLN A 144 -0.42 20.43 10.40
N GLN A 145 -1.69 20.73 10.12
CA GLN A 145 -2.54 19.89 9.28
C GLN A 145 -1.94 19.68 7.87
N LYS A 146 -1.40 20.75 7.26
CA LYS A 146 -0.71 20.67 5.96
C LYS A 146 0.54 19.80 6.02
N ILE A 147 1.37 19.99 7.04
CA ILE A 147 2.61 19.21 7.22
C ILE A 147 2.29 17.73 7.49
N GLU A 148 1.33 17.43 8.35
CA GLU A 148 0.93 16.05 8.65
C GLU A 148 0.31 15.33 7.45
N GLY A 149 -0.55 16.00 6.69
CA GLY A 149 -1.07 15.46 5.43
C GLY A 149 0.05 15.17 4.43
N CYS A 150 1.03 16.08 4.34
CA CYS A 150 2.21 15.90 3.51
C CYS A 150 3.05 14.68 3.90
N LYS A 151 3.33 14.50 5.21
CA LYS A 151 4.05 13.33 5.73
C LYS A 151 3.35 12.02 5.37
N VAL A 152 2.03 11.94 5.56
CA VAL A 152 1.26 10.74 5.22
C VAL A 152 1.35 10.42 3.73
N LEU A 153 1.08 11.39 2.86
CA LEU A 153 1.09 11.18 1.41
C LEU A 153 2.49 10.86 0.88
N GLY A 154 3.52 11.46 1.46
CA GLY A 154 4.92 11.16 1.15
C GLY A 154 5.32 9.74 1.53
N ASN A 155 4.96 9.28 2.74
CA ASN A 155 5.21 7.91 3.17
C ASN A 155 4.40 6.90 2.36
N TYR A 156 3.14 7.21 2.01
CA TYR A 156 2.30 6.38 1.14
C TYR A 156 2.90 6.18 -0.24
N SER A 157 3.41 7.24 -0.86
CA SER A 157 4.10 7.18 -2.15
C SER A 157 5.33 6.27 -2.09
N LYS A 158 6.18 6.43 -1.05
CA LYS A 158 7.36 5.57 -0.82
C LYS A 158 6.97 4.11 -0.56
N PHE A 159 5.90 3.88 0.20
CA PHE A 159 5.39 2.55 0.51
C PHE A 159 4.95 1.80 -0.76
N LEU A 160 4.14 2.44 -1.60
CA LEU A 160 3.69 1.85 -2.86
C LEU A 160 4.83 1.64 -3.85
N GLU A 161 5.81 2.55 -3.87
CA GLU A 161 7.01 2.39 -4.69
C GLU A 161 7.79 1.12 -4.32
N LYS A 162 8.01 0.87 -3.02
CA LYS A 162 8.64 -0.38 -2.54
C LYS A 162 7.80 -1.59 -2.94
N LEU A 163 6.49 -1.56 -2.64
CA LEU A 163 5.58 -2.67 -2.90
C LEU A 163 5.49 -3.01 -4.41
N ALA A 164 5.43 -2.01 -5.29
CA ALA A 164 5.33 -2.21 -6.74
C ALA A 164 6.62 -2.78 -7.35
N ARG A 165 7.78 -2.29 -6.88
CA ARG A 165 9.11 -2.70 -7.38
C ARG A 165 9.36 -4.19 -7.14
N ASP A 166 8.96 -4.68 -5.98
CA ASP A 166 9.25 -6.06 -5.57
C ASP A 166 8.15 -7.05 -5.95
N SER A 167 6.92 -6.59 -6.15
CA SER A 167 5.84 -7.42 -6.70
C SER A 167 6.07 -7.83 -8.17
N GLY A 168 7.09 -7.27 -8.84
CA GLY A 168 7.55 -7.68 -10.17
C GLY A 168 8.71 -8.66 -10.19
N LYS A 169 9.38 -8.89 -9.05
CA LYS A 169 10.49 -9.84 -8.96
C LYS A 169 9.93 -11.26 -8.98
N LYS A 170 10.12 -11.99 -10.08
CA LYS A 170 9.88 -13.44 -10.10
C LYS A 170 10.84 -14.08 -9.07
N ALA A 171 10.39 -15.16 -8.41
CA ALA A 171 11.11 -15.85 -7.34
C ALA A 171 12.63 -15.92 -7.58
N PRO A 172 13.47 -15.80 -6.53
CA PRO A 172 14.93 -15.84 -6.64
C PRO A 172 15.39 -16.98 -7.55
N GLN A 173 16.37 -16.74 -8.41
CA GLN A 173 16.89 -17.71 -9.38
C GLN A 173 17.18 -19.09 -8.72
N ALA A 174 17.67 -19.07 -7.47
CA ALA A 174 17.88 -20.26 -6.64
C ALA A 174 16.64 -21.16 -6.46
N LEU A 175 15.44 -20.59 -6.28
CA LEU A 175 14.17 -21.34 -6.19
C LEU A 175 13.74 -21.92 -7.54
N ARG A 176 14.11 -21.28 -8.64
CA ARG A 176 13.86 -21.79 -10.00
C ARG A 176 14.79 -22.95 -10.33
N ASP A 177 16.05 -22.85 -9.93
CA ASP A 177 17.05 -23.89 -10.15
C ASP A 177 16.76 -25.13 -9.28
N GLN A 178 16.30 -24.94 -8.05
CA GLN A 178 15.83 -26.04 -7.19
C GLN A 178 14.59 -26.74 -7.77
N LYS A 179 13.65 -25.97 -8.35
CA LYS A 179 12.46 -26.53 -9.02
C LYS A 179 12.78 -27.24 -10.34
N LYS A 180 13.79 -26.77 -11.09
CA LYS A 180 14.32 -27.47 -12.28
C LYS A 180 15.02 -28.77 -11.90
N ARG A 181 15.85 -28.77 -10.85
CA ARG A 181 16.52 -29.98 -10.34
C ARG A 181 15.51 -31.04 -9.92
N ARG A 182 14.50 -30.69 -9.10
CA ARG A 182 13.43 -31.62 -8.69
C ARG A 182 12.63 -32.19 -9.88
N LYS A 183 12.43 -31.41 -10.95
CA LYS A 183 11.73 -31.86 -12.15
C LYS A 183 12.61 -32.74 -13.07
N GLY A 184 13.93 -32.56 -13.03
CA GLY A 184 14.90 -33.43 -13.69
C GLY A 184 15.00 -34.79 -13.01
N THR A 185 15.08 -34.84 -11.68
CA THR A 185 15.16 -36.11 -10.92
C THR A 185 13.93 -37.00 -11.16
N LYS A 186 12.74 -36.40 -11.23
CA LYS A 186 11.48 -37.13 -11.49
C LYS A 186 11.41 -37.78 -12.88
N ARG A 187 12.13 -37.24 -13.88
CA ARG A 187 12.20 -37.83 -15.24
C ARG A 187 13.20 -38.98 -15.32
N VAL A 188 14.23 -38.98 -14.47
CA VAL A 188 15.23 -40.06 -14.44
C VAL A 188 14.68 -41.29 -13.72
N GLU A 189 13.86 -41.12 -12.67
CA GLU A 189 13.18 -42.25 -12.00
C GLU A 189 12.15 -42.97 -12.90
N ASP A 190 11.41 -42.25 -13.75
CA ASP A 190 10.46 -42.88 -14.69
C ASP A 190 11.14 -43.61 -15.86
N SER A 191 12.36 -43.21 -16.24
CA SER A 191 13.11 -43.86 -17.32
C SER A 191 13.90 -45.10 -16.88
N SER A 192 13.99 -45.35 -15.56
CA SER A 192 14.74 -46.48 -14.99
C SER A 192 13.84 -47.65 -14.57
N ARG A 193 12.55 -47.59 -14.93
CA ARG A 193 11.50 -48.55 -14.52
C ARG A 193 10.76 -49.22 -15.69
N SER A 194 11.32 -49.13 -16.91
CA SER A 194 10.85 -49.85 -18.10
C SER A 194 11.78 -50.99 -18.45
#